data_AF-A0A126NHJ7-F1
#
_entry.id   AF-A0A126NHJ7-F1
#
_cell.length_a   1.000
_cell.length_b   1.000
_cell.length_c   1.000
_cell.angle_alpha   90.00
_cell.angle_beta   90.00
_cell.angle_gamma   90.00
#
_symmetry.space_group_name_H-M   'P 1'
#
loop_
_entity.id
_entity.type
_entity.pdbx_description
1 polymer ?
#
loop_
_entity_poly.entity_id
_entity_poly.type
_entity_poly.pdbx_seq_one_letter_code
_entity_poly.pdbx_strand_id
1 'polypeptide(L)'
;MCTLALALTLVPTLALAKKEVVDSGSGCLQNLSVAGGFTTGKQFLASTDHEGVSYPVAFAKTVAAIEAEGMVGVYPNETTGYIAAENPVRGGGGSTVPLRTTVRRQPDGSVRVEVRFSIKGGQMTSNKAVGEGLCKIADAASL
;
A
#
# COMPACT_ATOMS: atom_id res chain seq x y z
N MET A 1 52.82 22.19 -23.25
CA MET A 1 52.12 21.87 -22.00
C MET A 1 50.63 21.97 -22.26
N CYS A 2 50.03 20.90 -22.80
CA CYS A 2 48.59 20.61 -22.63
C CYS A 2 48.40 20.16 -21.17
N THR A 3 47.26 20.31 -20.50
CA THR A 3 45.96 19.80 -20.90
C THR A 3 44.86 20.31 -19.93
N LEU A 4 43.71 20.64 -20.52
CA LEU A 4 42.32 20.42 -20.07
C LEU A 4 41.73 21.09 -18.81
N ALA A 5 40.67 21.85 -19.12
CA ALA A 5 39.60 22.35 -18.26
C ALA A 5 38.86 21.24 -17.51
N LEU A 6 38.43 21.56 -16.28
CA LEU A 6 37.42 20.78 -15.55
C LEU A 6 36.23 21.70 -15.24
N ALA A 7 35.20 21.59 -16.06
CA ALA A 7 33.90 22.21 -15.83
C ALA A 7 33.19 21.46 -14.69
N LEU A 8 32.92 22.14 -13.56
CA LEU A 8 31.97 21.67 -12.56
C LEU A 8 30.56 21.80 -13.14
N THR A 9 30.01 20.71 -13.66
CA THR A 9 28.58 20.61 -13.96
C THR A 9 27.82 20.36 -12.66
N LEU A 10 27.09 21.38 -12.18
CA LEU A 10 26.00 21.18 -11.24
C LEU A 10 24.93 20.33 -11.94
N VAL A 11 24.82 19.07 -11.56
CA VAL A 11 23.67 18.24 -11.91
C VAL A 11 22.56 18.61 -10.93
N PRO A 12 21.42 19.18 -11.37
CA PRO A 12 20.26 19.31 -10.51
C PRO A 12 19.75 17.90 -10.25
N THR A 13 20.02 17.37 -9.06
CA THR A 13 19.30 16.22 -8.52
C THR A 13 17.83 16.61 -8.47
N LEU A 14 17.04 16.07 -9.40
CA LEU A 14 15.59 16.07 -9.32
C LEU A 14 15.21 15.29 -8.06
N ALA A 15 15.15 15.98 -6.93
CA ALA A 15 14.51 15.52 -5.73
C ALA A 15 13.03 15.34 -6.07
N LEU A 16 12.67 14.10 -6.39
CA LEU A 16 11.29 13.67 -6.51
C LEU A 16 10.64 13.96 -5.16
N ALA A 17 9.89 15.07 -5.08
CA ALA A 17 9.16 15.46 -3.88
C ALA A 17 8.14 14.35 -3.57
N LYS A 18 8.52 13.41 -2.70
CA LYS A 18 7.56 12.56 -2.00
C LYS A 18 6.67 13.50 -1.21
N LYS A 19 5.44 13.67 -1.69
CA LYS A 19 4.40 14.43 -1.00
C LYS A 19 4.17 13.73 0.33
N GLU A 20 4.69 14.32 1.41
CA GLU A 20 4.55 13.79 2.77
C GLU A 20 3.05 13.74 3.12
N VAL A 21 2.52 12.52 3.20
CA VAL A 21 1.20 12.25 3.75
C VAL A 21 1.41 12.11 5.26
N VAL A 22 0.77 12.98 6.03
CA VAL A 22 0.89 13.07 7.50
C VAL A 22 0.62 11.70 8.13
N ASP A 23 1.63 11.22 8.86
CA ASP A 23 1.83 9.90 9.45
C ASP A 23 0.73 9.49 10.45
N SER A 24 0.18 8.28 10.29
CA SER A 24 -0.76 7.65 11.24
C SER A 24 -0.01 6.97 12.38
N GLY A 25 1.08 7.55 12.90
CA GLY A 25 1.88 6.99 14.01
C GLY A 25 2.56 5.64 13.75
N SER A 26 2.25 4.97 12.65
CA SER A 26 2.86 3.77 12.11
C SER A 26 3.60 4.16 10.83
N GLY A 27 4.82 3.67 10.64
CA GLY A 27 5.63 3.94 9.43
C GLY A 27 4.99 3.48 8.10
N CYS A 28 3.74 3.00 8.11
CA CYS A 28 2.97 2.63 6.95
C CYS A 28 2.84 3.75 5.91
N LEU A 29 2.56 5.00 6.33
CA LEU A 29 2.44 6.10 5.37
C LEU A 29 3.78 6.48 4.73
N GLN A 30 4.90 6.22 5.41
CA GLN A 30 6.25 6.41 4.88
C GLN A 30 6.57 5.37 3.78
N ASN A 31 5.94 4.19 3.88
CA ASN A 31 6.00 3.11 2.91
C ASN A 31 4.87 3.15 1.85
N LEU A 32 4.02 4.18 1.88
CA LEU A 32 2.96 4.34 0.88
C LEU A 32 3.58 4.73 -0.47
N SER A 33 3.47 3.82 -1.44
CA SER A 33 3.85 4.07 -2.83
C SER A 33 2.60 4.29 -3.67
N VAL A 34 2.61 5.36 -4.49
CA VAL A 34 1.53 5.68 -5.41
C VAL A 34 2.09 5.78 -6.83
N ALA A 35 1.57 4.98 -7.74
CA ALA A 35 1.95 4.96 -9.15
C ALA A 35 0.74 5.26 -10.06
N GLY A 36 1.00 5.83 -11.23
CA GLY A 36 -0.02 6.10 -12.25
C GLY A 36 -0.69 7.48 -12.14
N GLY A 37 -1.69 7.70 -12.98
CA GLY A 37 -2.30 9.01 -13.22
C GLY A 37 -3.82 8.94 -13.36
N PHE A 38 -4.46 10.10 -13.49
CA PHE A 38 -5.90 10.16 -13.67
C PHE A 38 -6.38 9.42 -14.93
N THR A 39 -5.60 9.42 -16.01
CA THR A 39 -5.94 8.78 -17.28
C THR A 39 -5.68 7.28 -17.29
N THR A 40 -4.57 6.83 -16.70
CA THR A 40 -4.14 5.43 -16.70
C THR A 40 -4.66 4.62 -15.50
N GLY A 41 -5.22 5.31 -14.50
CA GLY A 41 -5.53 4.72 -13.20
C GLY A 41 -4.37 4.90 -12.21
N LYS A 42 -4.67 4.68 -10.93
CA LYS A 42 -3.69 4.79 -9.85
C LYS A 42 -3.57 3.47 -9.11
N GLN A 43 -2.35 3.11 -8.76
CA GLN A 43 -2.05 2.02 -7.84
C GLN A 43 -1.48 2.59 -6.55
N PHE A 44 -1.97 2.08 -5.44
CA PHE A 44 -1.54 2.40 -4.09
C PHE A 44 -1.00 1.13 -3.46
N LEU A 45 0.14 1.23 -2.79
CA LEU A 45 0.78 0.14 -2.10
C LEU A 45 1.24 0.62 -0.73
N ALA A 46 0.83 -0.08 0.30
CA ALA A 46 1.28 0.13 1.66
C ALA A 46 1.87 -1.17 2.20
N SER A 47 2.93 -1.08 3.00
CA SER A 47 3.52 -2.25 3.64
C SER A 47 4.00 -1.93 5.05
N THR A 48 3.71 -2.85 5.98
CA THR A 48 4.17 -2.79 7.37
C THR A 48 4.76 -4.14 7.78
N ASP A 49 5.84 -4.10 8.55
CA ASP A 49 6.43 -5.27 9.20
C ASP A 49 5.99 -5.34 10.67
N HIS A 50 5.57 -6.51 11.11
CA HIS A 50 5.08 -6.77 12.46
C HIS A 50 6.01 -7.74 13.17
N GLU A 51 6.63 -7.27 14.24
CA GLU A 51 7.43 -8.10 15.14
C GLU A 51 6.55 -8.70 16.23
N GLY A 52 6.96 -9.86 16.77
CA GLY A 52 6.30 -10.49 17.92
C GLY A 52 4.91 -11.09 17.66
N VAL A 53 4.40 -11.06 16.41
CA VAL A 53 3.13 -11.71 16.05
C VAL A 53 3.37 -12.97 15.21
N SER A 54 2.58 -14.01 15.48
CA SER A 54 2.62 -15.22 14.66
C SER A 54 1.86 -15.01 13.34
N TYR A 55 2.33 -15.67 12.28
CA TYR A 55 1.69 -15.58 10.97
C TYR A 55 0.18 -15.89 10.96
N PRO A 56 -0.32 -16.97 11.60
CA PRO A 56 -1.77 -17.25 11.59
C PRO A 56 -2.58 -16.13 12.25
N VAL A 57 -2.04 -15.53 13.32
CA VAL A 57 -2.68 -14.40 14.02
C VAL A 57 -2.66 -13.15 13.14
N ALA A 58 -1.53 -12.82 12.54
CA ALA A 58 -1.42 -11.70 11.61
C ALA A 58 -2.40 -11.86 10.45
N PHE A 59 -2.43 -13.04 9.82
CA PHE A 59 -3.32 -13.34 8.69
C PHE A 59 -4.80 -13.16 9.07
N ALA A 60 -5.24 -13.76 10.18
CA ALA A 60 -6.62 -13.65 10.64
C ALA A 60 -7.02 -12.19 10.95
N LYS A 61 -6.14 -11.43 11.61
CA LYS A 61 -6.39 -10.01 11.91
C LYS A 61 -6.45 -9.15 10.65
N THR A 62 -5.58 -9.41 9.68
CA THR A 62 -5.62 -8.72 8.38
C THR A 62 -6.93 -9.01 7.63
N VAL A 63 -7.41 -10.25 7.63
CA VAL A 63 -8.72 -10.60 7.03
C VAL A 63 -9.85 -9.83 7.72
N ALA A 64 -9.89 -9.86 9.06
CA ALA A 64 -10.90 -9.14 9.84
C ALA A 64 -10.89 -7.63 9.57
N ALA A 65 -9.71 -7.02 9.40
CA ALA A 65 -9.58 -5.61 9.06
C ALA A 65 -10.09 -5.29 7.65
N ILE A 66 -9.84 -6.16 6.67
CA ILE A 66 -10.38 -6.03 5.30
C ILE A 66 -11.91 -6.05 5.33
N GLU A 67 -12.52 -6.95 6.10
CA GLU A 67 -13.96 -7.03 6.27
C GLU A 67 -14.53 -5.79 6.99
N ALA A 68 -13.85 -5.32 8.05
CA ALA A 68 -14.24 -4.14 8.81
C ALA A 68 -14.19 -2.84 7.99
N GLU A 69 -13.26 -2.73 7.02
CA GLU A 69 -13.21 -1.62 6.06
C GLU A 69 -14.34 -1.68 5.00
N GLY A 70 -15.20 -2.70 5.04
CA GLY A 70 -16.38 -2.82 4.18
C GLY A 70 -16.09 -3.38 2.80
N MET A 71 -14.97 -4.10 2.65
CA MET A 71 -14.63 -4.79 1.40
C MET A 71 -15.58 -5.98 1.19
N VAL A 72 -15.88 -6.29 -0.06
CA VAL A 72 -16.76 -7.40 -0.46
C VAL A 72 -15.97 -8.46 -1.23
N GLY A 73 -16.51 -9.68 -1.30
CA GLY A 73 -15.84 -10.77 -2.03
C GLY A 73 -14.46 -11.08 -1.47
N VAL A 74 -14.36 -11.25 -0.15
CA VAL A 74 -13.10 -11.56 0.53
C VAL A 74 -12.77 -13.04 0.32
N TYR A 75 -11.64 -13.32 -0.34
CA TYR A 75 -11.12 -14.65 -0.63
C TYR A 75 -9.75 -14.81 0.03
N PRO A 76 -9.70 -15.25 1.30
CA PRO A 76 -8.46 -15.51 2.00
C PRO A 76 -7.88 -16.87 1.60
N ASN A 77 -6.57 -16.93 1.36
CA ASN A 77 -5.81 -18.15 1.19
C ASN A 77 -4.62 -18.15 2.17
N GLU A 78 -4.82 -18.77 3.34
CA GLU A 78 -3.82 -18.81 4.40
C GLU A 78 -2.56 -19.58 3.99
N THR A 79 -2.68 -20.55 3.08
CA THR A 79 -1.53 -21.34 2.59
C THR A 79 -0.56 -20.46 1.80
N THR A 80 -1.06 -19.55 0.96
CA THR A 80 -0.22 -18.64 0.15
C THR A 80 -0.02 -17.28 0.80
N GLY A 81 -0.77 -16.96 1.86
CA GLY A 81 -0.79 -15.65 2.50
C GLY A 81 -1.49 -14.58 1.67
N TYR A 82 -2.19 -14.96 0.60
CA TYR A 82 -2.87 -14.04 -0.29
C TYR A 82 -4.32 -13.82 0.12
N ILE A 83 -4.77 -12.57 0.06
CA ILE A 83 -6.16 -12.19 0.29
C ILE A 83 -6.60 -11.32 -0.88
N ALA A 84 -7.61 -11.76 -1.62
CA ALA A 84 -8.28 -10.94 -2.62
C ALA A 84 -9.58 -10.38 -2.04
N ALA A 85 -9.83 -9.10 -2.25
CA ALA A 85 -11.09 -8.45 -1.91
C ALA A 85 -11.43 -7.36 -2.92
N GLU A 86 -12.67 -6.89 -2.91
CA GLU A 86 -13.18 -5.88 -3.83
C GLU A 86 -13.76 -4.71 -3.04
N ASN A 87 -13.35 -3.48 -3.37
CA ASN A 87 -13.90 -2.28 -2.76
C ASN A 87 -15.07 -1.75 -3.61
N PRO A 88 -16.28 -1.61 -3.04
CA PRO A 88 -17.41 -1.03 -3.76
C PRO A 88 -17.20 0.47 -4.02
N VAL A 89 -17.37 0.89 -5.28
CA VAL A 89 -17.26 2.31 -5.67
C VAL A 89 -18.59 3.01 -5.45
N ARG A 90 -18.64 3.93 -4.48
CA ARG A 90 -19.83 4.77 -4.24
C ARG A 90 -20.17 5.60 -5.48
N GLY A 91 -21.43 5.56 -5.91
CA GLY A 91 -21.90 6.24 -7.13
C GLY A 91 -21.49 5.59 -8.44
N GLY A 92 -20.79 4.45 -8.42
CA GLY A 92 -20.27 3.76 -9.60
C GLY A 92 -21.18 2.69 -10.20
N GLY A 93 -22.50 2.71 -9.90
CA GLY A 93 -23.46 1.75 -10.45
C GLY A 93 -23.18 0.27 -10.09
N GLY A 94 -22.58 0.01 -8.93
CA GLY A 94 -22.19 -1.34 -8.50
C GLY A 94 -20.78 -1.76 -8.95
N SER A 95 -20.01 -0.87 -9.58
CA SER A 95 -18.61 -1.13 -9.91
C SER A 95 -17.77 -1.39 -8.65
N THR A 96 -16.85 -2.34 -8.73
CA THR A 96 -15.83 -2.57 -7.71
C THR A 96 -14.43 -2.31 -8.26
N VAL A 97 -13.49 -2.12 -7.33
CA VAL A 97 -12.06 -2.01 -7.63
C VAL A 97 -11.26 -2.96 -6.72
N PRO A 98 -10.22 -3.62 -7.26
CA PRO A 98 -9.56 -4.70 -6.55
C PRO A 98 -8.66 -4.18 -5.43
N LEU A 99 -8.76 -4.84 -4.28
CA LEU A 99 -7.79 -4.80 -3.17
C LEU A 99 -7.12 -6.16 -3.05
N ARG A 100 -5.78 -6.18 -3.07
CA ARG A 100 -4.97 -7.39 -3.00
C ARG A 100 -3.99 -7.26 -1.85
N THR A 101 -4.01 -8.22 -0.94
CA THR A 101 -3.16 -8.21 0.25
C THR A 101 -2.30 -9.48 0.27
N THR A 102 -1.05 -9.33 0.70
CA THR A 102 -0.16 -10.46 0.98
C THR A 102 0.38 -10.36 2.40
N VAL A 103 0.24 -11.43 3.16
CA VAL A 103 0.83 -11.63 4.47
C VAL A 103 1.96 -12.64 4.32
N ARG A 104 3.17 -12.31 4.78
CA ARG A 104 4.35 -13.16 4.57
C ARG A 104 5.26 -13.14 5.77
N ARG A 105 5.82 -14.30 6.13
CA ARG A 105 6.94 -14.37 7.08
C ARG A 105 8.21 -13.84 6.43
N GLN A 106 8.98 -13.08 7.17
CA GLN A 106 10.31 -12.60 6.79
C GLN A 106 11.41 -13.47 7.42
N PRO A 107 12.64 -13.43 6.88
CA PRO A 107 13.77 -14.21 7.42
C PRO A 107 14.14 -13.85 8.87
N ASP A 108 13.85 -12.62 9.30
CA ASP A 108 14.09 -12.13 10.66
C ASP A 108 13.01 -12.56 11.67
N GLY A 109 11.99 -13.31 11.23
CA GLY A 109 10.88 -13.78 12.05
C GLY A 109 9.71 -12.80 12.14
N SER A 110 9.81 -11.60 11.57
CA SER A 110 8.69 -10.67 11.44
C SER A 110 7.67 -11.16 10.40
N VAL A 111 6.46 -10.60 10.45
CA VAL A 111 5.43 -10.80 9.43
C VAL A 111 5.21 -9.50 8.69
N ARG A 112 5.42 -9.51 7.37
CA ARG A 112 5.11 -8.38 6.48
C ARG A 112 3.68 -8.50 5.98
N VAL A 113 2.92 -7.41 6.09
CA VAL A 113 1.65 -7.23 5.39
C VAL A 113 1.85 -6.19 4.30
N GLU A 114 1.59 -6.54 3.04
CA GLU A 114 1.54 -5.62 1.91
C GLU A 114 0.12 -5.55 1.39
N VAL A 115 -0.43 -4.35 1.27
CA VAL A 115 -1.79 -4.08 0.79
C VAL A 115 -1.69 -3.24 -0.48
N ARG A 116 -2.29 -3.73 -1.56
CA ARG A 116 -2.32 -3.07 -2.87
C ARG A 116 -3.75 -2.76 -3.27
N PHE A 117 -3.97 -1.54 -3.71
CA PHE A 117 -5.27 -1.07 -4.19
C PHE A 117 -5.13 -0.36 -5.52
N SER A 118 -6.00 -0.68 -6.48
CA SER A 118 -5.92 -0.11 -7.83
C SER A 118 -7.25 0.49 -8.26
N ILE A 119 -7.23 1.74 -8.70
CA ILE A 119 -8.39 2.40 -9.31
C ILE A 119 -8.18 2.56 -10.82
N LYS A 120 -9.29 2.54 -11.56
CA LYS A 120 -9.29 2.74 -13.00
C LYS A 120 -9.12 4.23 -13.35
N GLY A 121 -8.68 4.49 -14.58
CA GLY A 121 -8.66 5.86 -15.12
C GLY A 121 -10.05 6.50 -15.07
N GLY A 122 -10.10 7.82 -14.86
CA GLY A 122 -11.34 8.59 -14.72
C GLY A 122 -11.96 8.55 -13.32
N GLN A 123 -11.47 7.71 -12.40
CA GLN A 123 -11.94 7.68 -11.02
C GLN A 123 -11.19 8.71 -10.16
N MET A 124 -11.94 9.52 -9.41
CA MET A 124 -11.37 10.41 -8.41
C MET A 124 -11.31 9.72 -7.05
N THR A 125 -10.15 9.83 -6.40
CA THR A 125 -9.97 9.39 -5.01
C THR A 125 -9.00 10.32 -4.29
N SER A 126 -9.09 10.37 -2.97
CA SER A 126 -8.12 11.07 -2.14
C SER A 126 -6.98 10.12 -1.76
N ASN A 127 -5.75 10.47 -2.13
CA ASN A 127 -4.56 9.70 -1.72
C ASN A 127 -4.49 9.54 -0.20
N LYS A 128 -4.92 10.56 0.56
CA LYS A 128 -4.95 10.52 2.03
C LYS A 128 -5.94 9.46 2.53
N ALA A 129 -7.17 9.49 2.03
CA ALA A 129 -8.20 8.53 2.46
C ALA A 129 -7.84 7.09 2.08
N VAL A 130 -7.28 6.88 0.89
CA VAL A 130 -6.79 5.56 0.46
C VAL A 130 -5.61 5.13 1.33
N GLY A 131 -4.63 6.02 1.57
CA GLY A 131 -3.48 5.74 2.42
C GLY A 131 -3.89 5.33 3.84
N GLU A 132 -4.82 6.06 4.46
CA GLU A 132 -5.33 5.73 5.79
C GLU A 132 -6.03 4.37 5.84
N GLY A 133 -6.89 4.06 4.85
CA GLY A 133 -7.55 2.75 4.77
C GLY A 133 -6.56 1.60 4.58
N LEU A 134 -5.56 1.78 3.71
CA LEU A 134 -4.51 0.78 3.51
C LEU A 134 -3.68 0.56 4.78
N CYS A 135 -3.35 1.64 5.50
CA CYS A 135 -2.58 1.53 6.73
C CYS A 135 -3.37 0.87 7.85
N LYS A 136 -4.67 1.13 7.99
CA LYS A 136 -5.50 0.37 8.94
C LYS A 136 -5.45 -1.13 8.68
N ILE A 137 -5.48 -1.56 7.42
CA ILE A 137 -5.40 -2.98 7.05
C ILE A 137 -3.99 -3.53 7.30
N ALA A 138 -2.96 -2.79 6.91
CA ALA A 138 -1.57 -3.21 7.10
C ALA A 138 -1.24 -3.33 8.60
N ASP A 139 -1.62 -2.34 9.40
CA ASP A 139 -1.28 -2.26 10.82
C ASP A 139 -2.10 -3.19 11.72
N ALA A 140 -3.24 -3.68 11.23
CA ALA A 140 -4.14 -4.55 11.98
C ALA A 140 -3.48 -5.86 12.44
N ALA A 141 -2.46 -6.34 11.74
CA ALA A 141 -1.78 -7.58 12.11
C ALA A 141 -1.18 -7.56 13.53
N SER A 142 -0.86 -6.38 14.07
CA SER A 142 -0.30 -6.21 15.43
C SER A 142 -1.30 -5.70 16.49
N LEU A 143 -2.55 -5.41 16.14
CA LEU A 143 -3.55 -4.85 17.06
C LEU A 143 -4.19 -5.87 17.99
#